data_AF-A0A963I934-F1
#
_entry.id   AF-A0A963I934-F1
#
_cell.length_a   1.000
_cell.length_b   1.000
_cell.length_c   1.000
_cell.angle_alpha   90.00
_cell.angle_beta   90.00
_cell.angle_gamma   90.00
#
_symmetry.space_group_name_H-M   'P 1'
#
loop_
_entity.id
_entity.type
_entity.pdbx_description
1 polymer ?
#
loop_
_entity_poly.entity_id
_entity_poly.type
_entity_poly.pdbx_seq_one_letter_code
_entity_poly.pdbx_strand_id
1 'polypeptide(L)'
;VQNPLFRSDHGGAFVTPNTEYVVEAAQYPAPLDRKYRPLNQANFNAHWRGGVTYHRFDRDKGRIDPERSFTVVAPPYWQDLSDAGKGESFGFSFTNSLCSERYVGGIEQGRPPYEAGCSARDTDFLHVIDWKKAEAVVAAGKATKINGHWTIPLELSVKEGLLYLIPEA
;
A
#
# COMPACT_ATOMS: atom_id res chain seq x y z
N VAL A 1 8.83 11.33 8.65
CA VAL A 1 9.61 10.08 8.85
C VAL A 1 9.78 9.44 7.48
N GLN A 2 10.93 8.87 7.13
CA GLN A 2 11.09 8.21 5.83
C GLN A 2 10.43 6.82 5.87
N ASN A 3 9.60 6.50 4.87
CA ASN A 3 9.05 5.16 4.75
C ASN A 3 10.18 4.13 4.51
N PRO A 4 10.26 3.06 5.34
CA PRO A 4 11.33 2.07 5.25
C PRO A 4 11.16 1.09 4.08
N LEU A 5 9.98 1.03 3.44
CA LEU A 5 9.69 0.13 2.33
C LEU A 5 9.61 0.88 1.01
N PHE A 6 8.80 1.95 0.97
CA PHE A 6 8.49 2.67 -0.26
C PHE A 6 9.31 3.96 -0.40
N ARG A 7 9.44 4.43 -1.63
CA ARG A 7 10.11 5.70 -1.97
C ARG A 7 9.14 6.75 -2.51
N SER A 8 7.92 6.35 -2.80
CA SER A 8 6.85 7.19 -3.30
C SER A 8 5.73 7.25 -2.27
N ASP A 9 5.19 8.44 -2.06
CA ASP A 9 4.04 8.76 -1.21
C ASP A 9 3.13 9.69 -2.02
N HIS A 10 1.83 9.43 -1.97
CA HIS A 10 0.83 10.27 -2.61
C HIS A 10 -0.50 10.31 -1.88
N GLY A 11 -0.92 9.20 -1.26
CA GLY A 11 -2.32 8.94 -0.87
C GLY A 11 -2.98 9.88 0.13
N GLY A 12 -2.36 11.01 0.44
CA GLY A 12 -2.85 12.09 1.27
C GLY A 12 -2.63 11.83 2.75
N ALA A 13 -2.62 12.89 3.55
CA ALA A 13 -2.45 12.80 5.01
C ALA A 13 -3.78 12.45 5.71
N PHE A 14 -4.42 11.35 5.30
CA PHE A 14 -5.65 10.87 5.93
C PHE A 14 -5.34 10.21 7.27
N VAL A 15 -6.27 10.32 8.20
CA VAL A 15 -6.09 9.81 9.56
C VAL A 15 -7.25 8.95 9.96
N THR A 16 -6.96 7.86 10.68
CA THR A 16 -8.02 7.06 11.30
C THR A 16 -8.75 7.88 12.37
N PRO A 17 -9.97 7.51 12.76
CA PRO A 17 -10.65 8.17 13.88
C PRO A 17 -9.78 8.18 15.13
N ASN A 18 -9.85 9.30 15.88
CA ASN A 18 -8.95 9.63 16.98
C ASN A 18 -7.46 9.82 16.60
N THR A 19 -7.13 9.87 15.31
CA THR A 19 -5.76 10.01 14.81
C THR A 19 -4.86 8.92 15.39
N GLU A 20 -5.35 7.68 15.42
CA GLU A 20 -4.49 6.56 15.85
C GLU A 20 -3.38 6.32 14.83
N TYR A 21 -3.71 6.41 13.54
CA TYR A 21 -2.77 6.25 12.45
C TYR A 21 -2.92 7.38 11.42
N VAL A 22 -1.78 7.80 10.87
CA VAL A 22 -1.69 8.54 9.62
C VAL A 22 -1.48 7.52 8.50
N VAL A 23 -2.29 7.57 7.46
CA VAL A 23 -2.27 6.62 6.35
C VAL A 23 -1.38 7.16 5.23
N GLU A 24 -0.45 6.34 4.75
CA GLU A 24 0.45 6.66 3.64
C GLU A 24 0.37 5.55 2.58
N ALA A 25 -0.02 5.88 1.35
CA ALA A 25 -0.12 4.92 0.25
C ALA A 25 1.01 5.10 -0.77
N ALA A 26 1.54 3.97 -1.26
CA ALA A 26 2.64 3.98 -2.22
C ALA A 26 2.15 4.19 -3.66
N GLN A 27 2.29 5.40 -4.20
CA GLN A 27 1.87 5.69 -5.58
C GLN A 27 2.61 4.87 -6.61
N TYR A 28 3.92 4.76 -6.47
CA TYR A 28 4.71 3.92 -7.36
C TYR A 28 5.19 2.72 -6.57
N PRO A 29 4.88 1.49 -7.02
CA PRO A 29 5.35 0.30 -6.35
C PRO A 29 6.87 0.23 -6.43
N ALA A 30 7.49 -0.48 -5.49
CA ALA A 30 8.94 -0.64 -5.44
C ALA A 30 9.32 -2.02 -4.90
N PRO A 31 10.56 -2.47 -5.14
CA PRO A 31 11.12 -3.60 -4.40
C PRO A 31 11.20 -3.27 -2.90
N LEU A 32 10.56 -4.08 -2.06
CA LEU A 32 10.51 -3.85 -0.60
C LEU A 32 11.91 -3.91 0.07
N ASP A 33 12.85 -4.59 -0.57
CA ASP A 33 14.26 -4.65 -0.13
C ASP A 33 15.08 -3.40 -0.51
N ARG A 34 14.46 -2.44 -1.21
CA ARG A 34 15.04 -1.18 -1.70
C ARG A 34 16.25 -1.36 -2.63
N LYS A 35 16.52 -2.57 -3.10
CA LYS A 35 17.63 -2.86 -4.02
C LYS A 35 17.24 -2.46 -5.44
N TYR A 36 18.23 -2.04 -6.21
CA TYR A 36 18.05 -1.85 -7.64
C TYR A 36 17.75 -3.20 -8.30
N ARG A 37 16.78 -3.18 -9.21
CA ARG A 37 16.42 -4.31 -10.06
C ARG A 37 16.10 -3.75 -11.44
N PRO A 38 16.54 -4.38 -12.54
CA PRO A 38 16.19 -3.92 -13.88
C PRO A 38 14.67 -3.92 -14.07
N LEU A 39 14.13 -2.81 -14.56
CA LEU A 39 12.70 -2.68 -14.81
C LEU A 39 12.33 -3.45 -16.10
N ASN A 40 11.68 -4.60 -15.92
CA ASN A 40 11.03 -5.36 -16.99
C ASN A 40 9.83 -6.09 -16.38
N GLN A 41 8.96 -6.67 -17.22
CA GLN A 41 7.70 -7.25 -16.74
C GLN A 41 7.91 -8.39 -15.73
N ALA A 42 8.88 -9.28 -15.99
CA ALA A 42 9.16 -10.41 -15.10
C ALA A 42 9.63 -9.92 -13.72
N ASN A 43 10.59 -8.99 -13.70
CA ASN A 43 11.12 -8.42 -12.47
C ASN A 43 10.08 -7.60 -11.71
N PHE A 44 9.29 -6.77 -12.42
CA PHE A 44 8.19 -6.00 -11.83
C PHE A 44 7.21 -6.93 -11.13
N ASN A 45 6.85 -8.03 -11.79
CA ASN A 45 5.91 -8.99 -11.23
C ASN A 45 6.46 -9.75 -10.01
N ALA A 46 7.73 -10.11 -10.06
CA ALA A 46 8.39 -10.87 -8.99
C ALA A 46 8.70 -10.00 -7.75
N HIS A 47 9.14 -8.77 -7.96
CA HIS A 47 9.82 -8.00 -6.89
C HIS A 47 9.11 -6.72 -6.48
N TRP A 48 8.31 -6.10 -7.35
CA TRP A 48 7.63 -4.86 -6.99
C TRP A 48 6.38 -5.18 -6.19
N ARG A 49 6.12 -4.36 -5.18
CA ARG A 49 4.86 -4.36 -4.45
C ARG A 49 4.42 -2.93 -4.22
N GLY A 50 3.11 -2.76 -4.14
CA GLY A 50 2.48 -1.58 -3.59
C GLY A 50 2.17 -1.81 -2.11
N GLY A 51 1.49 -0.87 -1.49
CA GLY A 51 1.02 -1.04 -0.12
C GLY A 51 0.57 0.24 0.56
N VAL A 52 -0.04 0.05 1.72
CA VAL A 52 -0.53 1.11 2.59
C VAL A 52 0.15 1.00 3.94
N THR A 53 0.79 2.08 4.36
CA THR A 53 1.51 2.20 5.64
C THR A 53 0.65 2.97 6.62
N TYR A 54 0.48 2.40 7.80
CA TYR A 54 -0.22 3.00 8.92
C TYR A 54 0.83 3.50 9.90
N HIS A 55 1.09 4.80 9.88
CA HIS A 55 2.02 5.45 10.79
C HIS A 55 1.34 5.71 12.11
N ARG A 56 1.74 5.00 13.17
CA ARG A 56 1.18 5.23 14.51
C ARG A 56 1.47 6.67 14.91
N PHE A 57 0.45 7.40 15.33
CA PHE A 57 0.64 8.75 15.85
C PHE A 57 0.61 8.74 17.39
N ASP A 58 1.71 9.15 18.01
CA ASP A 58 1.79 9.38 19.45
C ASP A 58 1.31 10.81 19.72
N ARG A 59 0.10 10.93 20.28
CA ARG A 59 -0.55 12.21 20.54
C ARG A 59 0.12 12.99 21.66
N ASP A 60 0.64 12.30 22.67
CA ASP A 60 1.29 12.92 23.82
C ASP A 60 2.64 13.52 23.41
N LYS A 61 3.37 12.82 22.53
CA LYS A 61 4.64 13.30 21.96
C LYS A 61 4.47 14.14 20.69
N GLY A 62 3.26 14.22 20.15
CA GLY A 62 2.93 14.96 18.92
C GLY A 62 3.69 14.51 17.68
N ARG A 63 4.01 13.21 17.55
CA ARG A 63 4.84 12.69 16.44
C ARG A 63 4.51 11.24 16.09
N ILE A 64 4.93 10.82 14.90
CA ILE A 64 4.86 9.42 14.49
C ILE A 64 5.74 8.56 15.40
N ASP A 65 5.24 7.39 15.77
CA ASP A 65 5.94 6.30 16.48
C ASP A 65 6.27 5.18 15.49
N PRO A 66 7.50 5.15 14.92
CA PRO A 66 7.86 4.19 13.89
C PRO A 66 7.85 2.74 14.37
N GLU A 67 8.04 2.49 15.67
CA GLU A 67 8.13 1.13 16.21
C GLU A 67 6.76 0.42 16.25
N ARG A 68 5.69 1.22 16.31
CA ARG A 68 4.30 0.77 16.32
C ARG A 68 3.59 0.97 14.97
N SER A 69 4.28 1.53 13.98
CA SER A 69 3.80 1.62 12.61
C SER A 69 3.92 0.28 11.90
N PHE A 70 3.07 0.06 10.90
CA PHE A 70 3.12 -1.14 10.08
C PHE A 70 2.64 -0.89 8.65
N THR A 71 2.93 -1.81 7.74
CA THR A 71 2.48 -1.76 6.34
C THR A 71 1.69 -3.01 5.98
N VAL A 72 0.56 -2.81 5.29
CA VAL A 72 -0.17 -3.86 4.57
C VAL A 72 0.29 -3.85 3.11
N VAL A 73 0.90 -4.95 2.67
CA VAL A 73 1.42 -5.07 1.30
C VAL A 73 0.27 -5.33 0.32
N ALA A 74 0.32 -4.65 -0.81
CA ALA A 74 -0.62 -4.79 -1.93
C ALA A 74 0.09 -5.30 -3.19
N PRO A 75 -0.65 -5.79 -4.21
CA PRO A 75 -0.10 -6.00 -5.54
C PRO A 75 0.61 -4.73 -6.07
N PRO A 76 1.51 -4.84 -7.07
CA PRO A 76 2.24 -3.71 -7.63
C PRO A 76 1.38 -2.84 -8.56
N TYR A 77 0.23 -2.40 -8.05
CA TYR A 77 -0.59 -1.35 -8.64
C TYR A 77 -0.08 0.00 -8.15
N TRP A 78 -0.54 1.08 -8.76
CA TRP A 78 -0.21 2.42 -8.30
C TRP A 78 -1.29 2.85 -7.31
N GLN A 79 -1.01 2.83 -6.01
CA GLN A 79 -2.00 3.24 -5.01
C GLN A 79 -2.13 4.75 -4.95
N ASP A 80 -3.34 5.25 -5.00
CA ASP A 80 -3.58 6.68 -5.08
C ASP A 80 -4.11 7.21 -3.75
N LEU A 81 -5.23 7.94 -3.75
CA LEU A 81 -5.85 8.55 -2.58
C LEU A 81 -6.36 7.50 -1.58
N SER A 82 -6.26 7.85 -0.30
CA SER A 82 -6.80 7.05 0.80
C SER A 82 -7.92 7.78 1.54
N ASP A 83 -8.73 7.07 2.32
CA ASP A 83 -9.49 7.64 3.45
C ASP A 83 -9.70 6.55 4.50
N ALA A 84 -9.90 6.97 5.75
CA ALA A 84 -10.25 6.07 6.83
C ALA A 84 -11.77 6.00 7.00
N GLY A 85 -12.28 4.78 7.16
CA GLY A 85 -13.67 4.52 7.48
C GLY A 85 -14.08 5.14 8.81
N LYS A 86 -15.32 5.63 8.84
CA LYS A 86 -15.98 6.31 9.96
C LYS A 86 -17.35 5.66 10.21
N GLY A 87 -17.90 5.83 11.41
CA GLY A 87 -19.18 5.24 11.77
C GLY A 87 -19.19 3.73 11.56
N GLU A 88 -20.13 3.23 10.76
CA GLU A 88 -20.28 1.79 10.44
C GLU A 88 -19.08 1.17 9.73
N SER A 89 -18.25 1.98 9.07
CA SER A 89 -17.02 1.52 8.41
C SER A 89 -15.76 1.67 9.28
N PHE A 90 -15.93 2.01 10.56
CA PHE A 90 -14.80 2.10 11.49
C PHE A 90 -14.01 0.78 11.53
N GLY A 91 -12.68 0.90 11.50
CA GLY A 91 -11.77 -0.25 11.40
C GLY A 91 -11.32 -0.55 9.98
N PHE A 92 -11.99 0.02 8.97
CA PHE A 92 -11.56 -0.05 7.57
C PHE A 92 -10.86 1.23 7.10
N SER A 93 -10.04 1.09 6.08
CA SER A 93 -9.52 2.17 5.26
C SER A 93 -9.66 1.80 3.80
N PHE A 94 -9.77 2.81 2.95
CA PHE A 94 -10.05 2.69 1.53
C PHE A 94 -8.92 3.38 0.79
N THR A 95 -8.33 2.71 -0.19
CA THR A 95 -7.27 3.29 -1.04
C THR A 95 -7.54 2.92 -2.49
N ASN A 96 -7.80 3.90 -3.36
CA ASN A 96 -7.99 3.62 -4.78
C ASN A 96 -6.65 3.24 -5.43
N SER A 97 -6.72 2.75 -6.66
CA SER A 97 -5.52 2.52 -7.45
C SER A 97 -5.73 2.91 -8.89
N LEU A 98 -4.61 3.12 -9.57
CA LEU A 98 -4.51 3.26 -11.00
C LEU A 98 -3.41 2.34 -11.54
N CYS A 99 -3.39 2.11 -12.85
CA CYS A 99 -2.41 1.24 -13.50
C CYS A 99 -2.40 -0.21 -12.95
N SER A 100 -3.57 -0.81 -12.70
CA SER A 100 -3.66 -2.22 -12.27
C SER A 100 -3.17 -3.21 -13.33
N GLU A 101 -2.97 -2.75 -14.57
CA GLU A 101 -2.33 -3.46 -15.68
C GLU A 101 -0.88 -3.79 -15.41
N ARG A 102 -0.24 -3.10 -14.44
CA ARG A 102 1.17 -3.29 -14.08
C ARG A 102 2.09 -3.01 -15.27
N TYR A 103 1.77 -1.94 -15.99
CA TYR A 103 2.49 -1.54 -17.19
C TYR A 103 3.86 -0.98 -16.83
N VAL A 104 4.90 -1.41 -17.54
CA VAL A 104 6.30 -1.04 -17.30
C VAL A 104 6.91 -0.19 -18.42
N GLY A 105 6.07 0.35 -19.31
CA GLY A 105 6.53 1.21 -20.41
C GLY A 105 7.28 0.47 -21.52
N GLY A 106 7.96 1.26 -22.36
CA GLY A 106 8.71 0.79 -23.52
C GLY A 106 8.31 1.50 -24.82
N ILE A 107 8.03 2.80 -24.75
CA ILE A 107 7.64 3.60 -25.92
C ILE A 107 8.71 3.57 -27.03
N GLU A 108 9.99 3.61 -26.65
CA GLU A 108 11.14 3.46 -27.57
C GLU A 108 11.22 2.07 -28.23
N GLN A 109 10.47 1.09 -27.71
CA GLN A 109 10.35 -0.26 -28.28
C GLN A 109 9.03 -0.43 -29.06
N GLY A 110 8.32 0.66 -29.34
CA GLY A 110 7.05 0.67 -30.07
C GLY A 110 5.83 0.29 -29.22
N ARG A 111 5.98 0.21 -27.89
CA ARG A 111 4.84 -0.02 -26.99
C ARG A 111 4.05 1.29 -26.76
N PRO A 112 2.78 1.23 -26.33
CA PRO A 112 2.00 2.43 -26.01
C PRO A 112 2.68 3.36 -25.00
N PRO A 113 2.34 4.66 -24.99
CA PRO A 113 2.74 5.56 -23.90
C PRO A 113 2.18 5.05 -22.56
N TYR A 114 2.72 5.55 -21.45
CA TYR A 114 2.38 5.05 -20.12
C TYR A 114 0.91 5.22 -19.79
N GLU A 115 0.33 6.36 -20.16
CA GLU A 115 -1.08 6.69 -19.94
C GLU A 115 -1.97 5.63 -20.57
N ALA A 116 -1.78 5.35 -21.87
CA ALA A 116 -2.56 4.34 -22.59
C ALA A 116 -2.32 2.91 -22.07
N GLY A 117 -1.10 2.61 -21.60
CA GLY A 117 -0.77 1.29 -21.07
C GLY A 117 -1.34 1.04 -19.66
N CYS A 118 -1.45 2.10 -18.85
CA CYS A 118 -2.03 2.09 -17.50
C CYS A 118 -3.54 2.38 -17.47
N SER A 119 -4.16 2.57 -18.64
CA SER A 119 -5.61 2.80 -18.79
C SER A 119 -6.20 1.85 -19.84
N ALA A 120 -5.63 0.66 -19.97
CA ALA A 120 -6.06 -0.34 -20.96
C ALA A 120 -7.22 -1.20 -20.45
N ARG A 121 -7.48 -1.20 -19.15
CA ARG A 121 -8.67 -1.80 -18.53
C ARG A 121 -9.73 -0.73 -18.28
N ASP A 122 -11.00 -1.16 -18.29
CA ASP A 122 -12.14 -0.29 -18.01
C ASP A 122 -12.23 0.12 -16.53
N THR A 123 -11.64 -0.67 -15.63
CA THR A 123 -11.65 -0.43 -14.18
C THR A 123 -10.34 -0.84 -13.52
N ASP A 124 -10.02 -0.14 -12.43
CA ASP A 124 -8.96 -0.48 -11.50
C ASP A 124 -9.59 -1.01 -10.18
N PHE A 125 -8.87 -0.92 -9.06
CA PHE A 125 -9.32 -1.51 -7.80
C PHE A 125 -9.28 -0.52 -6.63
N LEU A 126 -10.36 -0.51 -5.86
CA LEU A 126 -10.40 0.01 -4.50
C LEU A 126 -9.89 -1.06 -3.53
N HIS A 127 -8.85 -0.70 -2.78
CA HIS A 127 -8.31 -1.52 -1.70
C HIS A 127 -9.07 -1.21 -0.42
N VAL A 128 -9.83 -2.18 0.08
CA VAL A 128 -10.52 -2.08 1.37
C VAL A 128 -9.72 -2.88 2.38
N ILE A 129 -9.13 -2.19 3.36
CA ILE A 129 -8.22 -2.77 4.34
C ILE A 129 -8.80 -2.66 5.75
N ASP A 130 -8.94 -3.79 6.44
CA ASP A 130 -9.28 -3.84 7.88
C ASP A 130 -8.02 -3.55 8.71
N TRP A 131 -7.72 -2.26 8.92
CA TRP A 131 -6.52 -1.82 9.62
C TRP A 131 -6.56 -2.13 11.12
N LYS A 132 -7.75 -2.24 11.73
CA LYS A 132 -7.88 -2.65 13.13
C LYS A 132 -7.52 -4.12 13.32
N LYS A 133 -7.96 -4.99 12.41
CA LYS A 133 -7.56 -6.39 12.41
C LYS A 133 -6.08 -6.54 12.04
N ALA A 134 -5.56 -5.72 11.13
CA ALA A 134 -4.14 -5.67 10.81
C ALA A 134 -3.29 -5.29 12.04
N GLU A 135 -3.69 -4.28 12.81
CA GLU A 135 -3.08 -3.90 14.09
C GLU A 135 -3.03 -5.10 15.05
N ALA A 136 -4.14 -5.83 15.20
CA ALA A 136 -4.19 -7.03 16.04
C ALA A 136 -3.25 -8.15 15.55
N VAL A 137 -3.13 -8.35 14.23
CA VAL A 137 -2.20 -9.31 13.61
C VAL A 137 -0.74 -8.96 13.91
N VAL A 138 -0.39 -7.67 13.85
CA VAL A 138 0.95 -7.18 14.23
C VAL A 138 1.20 -7.37 15.73
N ALA A 139 0.24 -7.00 16.58
CA ALA A 139 0.34 -7.15 18.03
C ALA A 139 0.48 -8.61 18.47
N ALA A 140 -0.12 -9.55 17.73
CA ALA A 140 0.02 -10.98 17.96
C ALA A 140 1.37 -11.56 17.47
N GLY A 141 2.27 -10.74 16.92
CA GLY A 141 3.59 -11.18 16.43
C GLY A 141 3.54 -12.02 15.16
N LYS A 142 2.43 -12.01 14.42
CA LYS A 142 2.28 -12.79 13.17
C LYS A 142 2.88 -12.11 11.95
N ALA A 143 3.05 -10.78 12.01
CA ALA A 143 3.68 -10.00 10.95
C ALA A 143 5.20 -10.24 10.90
N THR A 144 5.81 -9.88 9.77
CA THR A 144 7.27 -9.98 9.59
C THR A 144 7.91 -8.61 9.61
N LYS A 145 9.24 -8.53 9.80
CA LYS A 145 9.97 -7.27 9.65
C LYS A 145 10.75 -7.25 8.34
N ILE A 146 10.55 -6.20 7.55
CA ILE A 146 11.37 -5.88 6.37
C ILE A 146 11.99 -4.51 6.63
N ASN A 147 13.32 -4.41 6.48
CA ASN A 147 14.08 -3.19 6.84
C ASN A 147 13.77 -2.68 8.26
N GLY A 148 13.52 -3.60 9.22
CA GLY A 148 13.18 -3.28 10.61
C GLY A 148 11.71 -2.87 10.85
N HIS A 149 10.89 -2.77 9.79
CA HIS A 149 9.50 -2.30 9.84
C HIS A 149 8.49 -3.43 9.79
N TRP A 150 7.43 -3.34 10.60
CA TRP A 150 6.37 -4.33 10.61
C TRP A 150 5.62 -4.35 9.28
N THR A 151 5.62 -5.52 8.65
CA THR A 151 5.09 -5.72 7.32
C THR A 151 4.19 -6.95 7.31
N ILE A 152 2.97 -6.78 6.82
CA ILE A 152 1.99 -7.83 6.59
C ILE A 152 2.05 -8.21 5.11
N PRO A 153 2.62 -9.38 4.76
CA PRO A 153 2.66 -9.85 3.38
C PRO A 153 1.27 -10.13 2.83
N LEU A 154 1.13 -10.10 1.50
CA LEU A 154 -0.16 -10.31 0.83
C LEU A 154 -0.80 -11.66 1.19
N GLU A 155 0.01 -12.71 1.33
CA GLU A 155 -0.45 -14.05 1.71
C GLU A 155 -1.05 -14.07 3.13
N LEU A 156 -0.46 -13.29 4.05
CA LEU A 156 -0.99 -13.12 5.40
C LEU A 156 -2.28 -12.29 5.38
N SER A 157 -2.34 -11.25 4.56
CA SER A 157 -3.56 -10.47 4.34
C SER A 157 -4.72 -11.32 3.83
N VAL A 158 -4.47 -12.23 2.89
CA VAL A 158 -5.49 -13.17 2.39
C VAL A 158 -5.90 -14.15 3.49
N LYS A 159 -4.93 -14.77 4.17
CA LYS A 159 -5.19 -15.76 5.24
C LYS A 159 -6.02 -15.19 6.38
N GLU A 160 -5.71 -13.96 6.80
CA GLU A 160 -6.38 -13.30 7.92
C GLU A 160 -7.55 -12.41 7.45
N GLY A 161 -7.87 -12.36 6.15
CA GLY A 161 -8.98 -11.56 5.61
C GLY A 161 -8.85 -10.06 5.90
N LEU A 162 -7.69 -9.48 5.59
CA LEU A 162 -7.35 -8.08 5.90
C LEU A 162 -7.54 -7.13 4.72
N LEU A 163 -7.36 -7.62 3.48
CA LEU A 163 -7.38 -6.80 2.27
C LEU A 163 -8.38 -7.40 1.28
N TYR A 164 -9.28 -6.56 0.80
CA TYR A 164 -10.26 -6.86 -0.24
C TYR A 164 -10.05 -5.90 -1.41
N LEU A 165 -10.24 -6.40 -2.63
CA LEU A 165 -10.20 -5.60 -3.85
C LEU A 165 -11.59 -5.53 -4.44
N ILE A 166 -12.11 -4.32 -4.62
CA ILE A 166 -13.40 -4.05 -5.27
C ILE A 166 -13.09 -3.33 -6.58
N PRO A 167 -13.66 -3.75 -7.72
CA PRO A 167 -13.53 -2.99 -8.97
C PRO A 167 -14.00 -1.54 -8.78
N GLU A 168 -13.21 -0.58 -9.26
CA GLU A 168 -13.46 0.85 -9.16
C GLU A 168 -13.31 1.48 -10.56
N ALA A 169 -14.30 2.27 -10.96
CA ALA A 169 -14.40 2.90 -12.27
C ALA A 169 -14.26 4.42 -12.14
#